data_AF-A0A537QYZ4-F1
#
_entry.id   AF-A0A537QYZ4-F1
#
_cell.length_a   1.000
_cell.length_b   1.000
_cell.length_c   1.000
_cell.angle_alpha   90.00
_cell.angle_beta   90.00
_cell.angle_gamma   90.00
#
_symmetry.space_group_name_H-M   'P 1'
#
loop_
_entity.id
_entity.type
_entity.pdbx_description
1 polymer ?
#
loop_
_entity_poly.entity_id
_entity_poly.type
_entity_poly.pdbx_seq_one_letter_code
_entity_poly.pdbx_strand_id
1 'polypeptide(L)'
;MPTGSQAANPLPIPLQQFISLPNLIIPHHQISYFQDKRLPAVANFPYQEGQIVSTTGYLQWAKCEIDDNDYHVQLSLNPRGQGGCLIVEVPAPQFTDPALAPRVQAVRQFIRQNFFGGAVPHGKPHMSTRVEVVGQLFFDAPHLTQIAHEGPGGGRGSGHCDANSLWEIHPILAIRLASSPQPTPPPH
;
A
#
# COMPACT_ATOMS: atom_id res chain seq x y z
N MET A 1 3.38 -1.82 17.09
CA MET A 1 1.96 -1.94 16.70
C MET A 1 1.11 -1.19 17.71
N PRO A 2 0.15 -0.35 17.29
CA PRO A 2 -0.88 0.18 18.18
C PRO A 2 -1.64 -0.96 18.90
N THR A 3 -2.08 -0.72 20.13
CA THR A 3 -2.76 -1.73 20.97
C THR A 3 -3.99 -2.28 20.25
N GLY A 4 -4.13 -3.62 20.22
CA GLY A 4 -5.28 -4.32 19.63
C GLY A 4 -5.18 -4.60 18.12
N SER A 5 -4.13 -4.12 17.44
CA SER A 5 -3.98 -4.32 16.01
C SER A 5 -3.35 -5.68 15.68
N GLN A 6 -4.04 -6.51 14.89
CA GLN A 6 -3.57 -7.85 14.51
C GLN A 6 -3.94 -8.19 13.06
N ALA A 7 -3.09 -8.98 12.39
CA ALA A 7 -3.35 -9.47 11.04
C ALA A 7 -4.61 -10.34 10.91
N ALA A 8 -5.06 -10.95 12.00
CA ALA A 8 -6.29 -11.76 12.03
C ALA A 8 -7.58 -10.90 12.05
N ASN A 9 -7.48 -9.63 12.43
CA ASN A 9 -8.61 -8.71 12.49
C ASN A 9 -8.16 -7.30 12.03
N PRO A 10 -7.83 -7.13 10.74
CA PRO A 10 -7.39 -5.86 10.20
C PRO A 10 -8.54 -4.85 10.21
N LEU A 11 -8.21 -3.57 10.39
CA LEU A 11 -9.15 -2.47 10.21
C LEU A 11 -9.43 -2.27 8.71
N PRO A 12 -10.66 -2.49 8.21
CA PRO A 12 -10.95 -2.27 6.80
C PRO A 12 -10.96 -0.77 6.47
N ILE A 13 -10.18 -0.37 5.47
CA ILE A 13 -10.19 0.97 4.89
C ILE A 13 -10.58 0.83 3.41
N PRO A 14 -11.78 1.30 3.00
CA PRO A 14 -12.16 1.30 1.59
C PRO A 14 -11.11 2.03 0.75
N LEU A 15 -10.71 1.44 -0.38
CA LEU A 15 -9.64 2.00 -1.21
C LEU A 15 -9.91 3.46 -1.61
N GLN A 16 -11.17 3.81 -1.90
CA GLN A 16 -11.58 5.17 -2.22
C GLN A 16 -11.27 6.16 -1.09
N GLN A 17 -11.48 5.71 0.16
CA GLN A 17 -11.14 6.52 1.32
C GLN A 17 -9.62 6.59 1.50
N PHE A 18 -8.92 5.48 1.28
CA PHE A 18 -7.46 5.39 1.44
C PHE A 18 -6.73 6.37 0.52
N ILE A 19 -7.03 6.34 -0.80
CA ILE A 19 -6.37 7.22 -1.77
C ILE A 19 -6.77 8.70 -1.63
N SER A 20 -7.74 9.00 -0.78
CA SER A 20 -8.20 10.35 -0.46
C SER A 20 -7.80 10.80 0.95
N LEU A 21 -6.94 10.04 1.65
CA LEU A 21 -6.42 10.46 2.94
C LEU A 21 -5.57 11.71 2.78
N PRO A 22 -5.77 12.74 3.63
CA PRO A 22 -4.92 13.91 3.59
C PRO A 22 -3.51 13.55 4.07
N ASN A 23 -2.51 14.18 3.44
CA ASN A 23 -1.14 14.12 3.94
C ASN A 23 -1.04 14.82 5.29
N LEU A 24 -0.20 14.26 6.16
CA LEU A 24 0.12 14.90 7.43
C LEU A 24 1.01 16.12 7.22
N ILE A 25 0.82 17.13 8.07
CA ILE A 25 1.69 18.30 8.11
C ILE A 25 2.81 18.02 9.09
N ILE A 26 4.00 17.74 8.58
CA ILE A 26 5.21 17.52 9.37
C ILE A 26 6.17 18.68 9.09
N PRO A 27 6.69 19.39 10.13
CA PRO A 27 7.71 20.40 9.93
C PRO A 27 8.94 19.84 9.18
N HIS A 28 9.47 20.60 8.21
CA HIS A 28 10.54 20.12 7.33
C HIS A 28 11.76 19.53 8.09
N HIS A 29 12.14 20.16 9.20
CA HIS A 29 13.26 19.71 10.04
C HIS A 29 13.01 18.37 10.77
N GLN A 30 11.78 17.87 10.78
CA GLN A 30 11.39 16.60 11.41
C GLN A 30 11.16 15.48 10.39
N ILE A 31 11.12 15.78 9.09
CA ILE A 31 10.82 14.76 8.06
C ILE A 31 11.82 13.59 8.14
N SER A 32 13.12 13.88 8.20
CA SER A 32 14.15 12.83 8.29
C SER A 32 14.10 12.03 9.60
N TYR A 33 13.60 12.63 10.68
CA TYR A 33 13.40 11.90 11.95
C TYR A 33 12.36 10.77 11.79
N PHE A 34 11.33 11.00 10.97
CA PHE A 34 10.27 10.02 10.71
C PHE A 34 10.56 9.07 9.55
N GLN A 35 11.78 9.07 9.01
CA GLN A 35 12.21 8.05 8.07
C GLN A 35 12.30 6.67 8.76
N ASP A 36 12.87 6.63 9.97
CA ASP A 36 13.09 5.38 10.73
C ASP A 36 12.24 5.28 12.00
N LYS A 37 11.30 6.22 12.19
CA LYS A 37 10.44 6.31 13.37
C LYS A 37 8.98 6.42 12.96
N ARG A 38 8.13 5.64 13.63
CA ARG A 38 6.68 5.77 13.48
C ARG A 38 6.21 7.13 13.96
N LEU A 39 5.25 7.69 13.23
CA LEU A 39 4.53 8.86 13.67
C LEU A 39 3.69 8.55 14.90
N PRO A 40 3.63 9.49 15.86
CA PRO A 40 2.66 9.41 16.94
C PRO A 40 1.23 9.52 16.39
N ALA A 41 0.25 9.15 17.21
CA ALA A 41 -1.15 9.41 16.89
C ALA A 41 -1.38 10.91 16.69
N VAL A 42 -1.99 11.28 15.56
CA VAL A 42 -2.31 12.67 15.22
C VAL A 42 -3.75 12.97 15.62
N ALA A 43 -3.95 14.04 16.39
CA ALA A 43 -5.29 14.47 16.79
C ALA A 43 -6.15 14.74 15.54
N ASN A 44 -7.40 14.26 15.57
CA ASN A 44 -8.37 14.40 14.48
C ASN A 44 -8.00 13.68 13.16
N PHE A 45 -6.98 12.81 13.15
CA PHE A 45 -6.73 11.90 12.04
C PHE A 45 -7.36 10.54 12.35
N PRO A 46 -8.13 9.93 11.42
CA PRO A 46 -8.93 8.73 11.72
C PRO A 46 -8.11 7.45 11.91
N TYR A 47 -6.83 7.48 11.55
CA TYR A 47 -5.95 6.31 11.59
C TYR A 47 -4.65 6.60 12.33
N GLN A 48 -3.91 5.56 12.67
CA GLN A 48 -2.61 5.67 13.29
C GLN A 48 -1.60 4.83 12.52
N GLU A 49 -0.43 5.42 12.24
CA GLU A 49 0.66 4.69 11.63
C GLU A 49 0.99 3.44 12.46
N GLY A 50 1.18 2.32 11.78
CA GLY A 50 1.39 1.03 12.41
C GLY A 50 0.14 0.18 12.58
N GLN A 51 -1.08 0.71 12.38
CA GLN A 51 -2.29 -0.10 12.39
C GLN A 51 -2.25 -1.14 11.27
N ILE A 52 -2.63 -2.37 11.58
CA ILE A 52 -2.95 -3.40 10.61
C ILE A 52 -4.30 -3.08 9.98
N VAL A 53 -4.26 -2.81 8.68
CA VAL A 53 -5.40 -2.42 7.86
C VAL A 53 -5.60 -3.41 6.72
N SER A 54 -6.80 -3.42 6.16
CA SER A 54 -7.09 -4.13 4.92
C SER A 54 -7.73 -3.22 3.90
N THR A 55 -7.44 -3.47 2.62
CA THR A 55 -8.13 -2.81 1.52
C THR A 55 -8.18 -3.71 0.30
N THR A 56 -9.05 -3.37 -0.64
CA THR A 56 -9.29 -4.16 -1.85
C THR A 56 -9.22 -3.27 -3.08
N GLY A 57 -8.41 -3.66 -4.06
CA GLY A 57 -8.18 -2.90 -5.28
C GLY A 57 -7.77 -3.78 -6.45
N TYR A 58 -7.69 -3.20 -7.64
CA TYR A 58 -7.16 -3.86 -8.82
C TYR A 58 -5.66 -3.66 -8.89
N LEU A 59 -4.88 -4.74 -8.99
CA LEU A 59 -3.45 -4.64 -9.23
C LEU A 59 -3.20 -4.05 -10.63
N GLN A 60 -2.51 -2.91 -10.67
CA GLN A 60 -2.20 -2.18 -11.91
C GLN A 60 -0.74 -2.28 -12.32
N TRP A 61 0.15 -2.30 -11.34
CA TRP A 61 1.58 -2.27 -11.56
C TRP A 61 2.28 -2.95 -10.38
N ALA A 62 3.38 -3.63 -10.65
CA ALA A 62 4.33 -3.98 -9.62
C ALA A 62 5.76 -3.94 -10.15
N LYS A 63 6.68 -3.45 -9.34
CA LYS A 63 8.10 -3.41 -9.66
C LYS A 63 8.92 -3.77 -8.42
N CYS A 64 9.94 -4.59 -8.62
CA CYS A 64 11.01 -4.70 -7.63
C CYS A 64 11.92 -3.49 -7.77
N GLU A 65 11.96 -2.64 -6.74
CA GLU A 65 12.88 -1.52 -6.69
C GLU A 65 14.31 -1.99 -6.39
N ILE A 66 15.30 -1.29 -6.93
CA ILE A 66 16.71 -1.75 -6.93
C ILE A 66 17.42 -1.29 -5.67
N ASP A 67 17.00 -0.16 -5.13
CA ASP A 67 17.56 0.52 -3.96
C ASP A 67 17.20 -0.16 -2.63
N ASP A 68 15.95 -0.57 -2.44
CA ASP A 68 15.49 -1.23 -1.20
C ASP A 68 15.13 -2.72 -1.39
N ASN A 69 15.02 -3.19 -2.64
CA ASN A 69 14.61 -4.56 -3.01
C ASN A 69 13.15 -4.88 -2.68
N ASP A 70 12.31 -3.86 -2.52
CA ASP A 70 10.91 -4.00 -2.17
C ASP A 70 10.06 -4.17 -3.42
N TYR A 71 8.96 -4.90 -3.30
CA TYR A 71 7.96 -4.92 -4.36
C TYR A 71 7.00 -3.75 -4.15
N HIS A 72 7.16 -2.70 -4.95
CA HIS A 72 6.23 -1.59 -5.02
C HIS A 72 5.06 -2.02 -5.89
N VAL A 73 3.87 -2.07 -5.30
CA VAL A 73 2.65 -2.52 -5.96
C VAL A 73 1.61 -1.41 -5.93
N GLN A 74 0.91 -1.23 -7.05
CA GLN A 74 -0.12 -0.22 -7.20
C GLN A 74 -1.51 -0.84 -7.27
N LEU A 75 -2.41 -0.37 -6.39
CA LEU A 75 -3.81 -0.77 -6.35
C LEU A 75 -4.73 0.38 -6.76
N SER A 76 -5.59 0.14 -7.74
CA SER A 76 -6.59 1.12 -8.21
C SER A 76 -8.02 0.71 -7.91
N LEU A 77 -8.95 1.66 -8.03
CA LEU A 77 -10.38 1.43 -7.85
C LEU A 77 -11.02 0.58 -8.96
N ASN A 78 -10.47 0.67 -10.16
CA ASN A 78 -11.01 0.04 -11.37
C ASN A 78 -9.89 -0.61 -12.18
N PRO A 79 -10.20 -1.61 -13.03
CA PRO A 79 -9.19 -2.34 -13.80
C PRO A 79 -8.44 -1.50 -14.84
N ARG A 80 -8.83 -0.23 -15.07
CA ARG A 80 -8.18 0.69 -16.00
C ARG A 80 -7.13 1.59 -15.32
N GLY A 81 -6.98 1.52 -14.00
CA GLY A 81 -6.04 2.36 -13.26
C GLY A 81 -6.46 3.82 -13.13
N GLN A 82 -7.72 4.17 -13.39
CA GLN A 82 -8.18 5.57 -13.37
C GLN A 82 -8.56 6.02 -11.94
N GLY A 83 -8.38 7.31 -11.64
CA GLY A 83 -8.80 7.90 -10.35
C GLY A 83 -7.76 7.82 -9.22
N GLY A 84 -6.53 7.42 -9.54
CA GLY A 84 -5.42 7.31 -8.60
C GLY A 84 -5.20 5.92 -8.04
N CYS A 85 -4.01 5.71 -7.47
CA CYS A 85 -3.59 4.45 -6.87
C CYS A 85 -3.19 4.61 -5.40
N LEU A 86 -3.33 3.50 -4.68
CA LEU A 86 -2.63 3.26 -3.43
C LEU A 86 -1.33 2.52 -3.73
N ILE A 87 -0.24 2.96 -3.11
CA ILE A 87 1.02 2.21 -3.06
C ILE A 87 0.95 1.22 -1.90
N VAL A 88 1.36 -0.01 -2.14
CA VAL A 88 1.51 -1.05 -1.13
C VAL A 88 2.79 -1.81 -1.39
N GLU A 89 3.54 -2.15 -0.35
CA GLU A 89 4.92 -2.60 -0.48
C GLU A 89 5.16 -3.93 0.24
N VAL A 90 6.03 -4.76 -0.36
CA VAL A 90 6.41 -6.06 0.20
C VAL A 90 7.93 -6.11 0.32
N PRO A 91 8.46 -6.01 1.54
CA PRO A 91 9.89 -5.92 1.70
C PRO A 91 10.58 -7.23 1.34
N ALA A 92 11.86 -7.15 1.03
CA ALA A 92 12.66 -8.35 0.93
C ALA A 92 12.73 -9.05 2.31
N PRO A 93 12.56 -10.38 2.40
CA PRO A 93 12.47 -11.07 3.69
C PRO A 93 13.67 -10.86 4.64
N GLN A 94 14.86 -10.61 4.08
CA GLN A 94 16.07 -10.34 4.84
C GLN A 94 16.12 -8.95 5.49
N PHE A 95 15.26 -8.02 5.06
CA PHE A 95 15.16 -6.65 5.59
C PHE A 95 13.96 -6.44 6.52
N THR A 96 13.19 -7.49 6.80
CA THR A 96 12.06 -7.45 7.73
C THR A 96 12.37 -8.14 9.05
N ASP A 97 11.49 -7.97 10.05
CA ASP A 97 11.54 -8.73 11.29
C ASP A 97 11.52 -10.24 10.98
N PRO A 98 12.45 -11.06 11.52
CA PRO A 98 12.48 -12.50 11.29
C PRO A 98 11.14 -13.22 11.51
N ALA A 99 10.29 -12.73 12.42
CA ALA A 99 8.96 -13.28 12.67
C ALA A 99 7.96 -13.01 11.52
N LEU A 100 8.20 -11.96 10.72
CA LEU A 100 7.40 -11.57 9.56
C LEU A 100 7.94 -12.12 8.24
N ALA A 101 9.23 -12.49 8.18
CA ALA A 101 9.90 -12.98 6.97
C ALA A 101 9.12 -14.07 6.21
N PRO A 102 8.53 -15.11 6.86
CA PRO A 102 7.74 -16.11 6.15
C PRO A 102 6.49 -15.53 5.47
N ARG A 103 5.86 -14.52 6.09
CA ARG A 103 4.63 -13.89 5.57
C ARG A 103 4.94 -13.05 4.35
N VAL A 104 5.94 -12.16 4.43
CA VAL A 104 6.32 -11.32 3.29
C VAL A 104 6.85 -12.16 2.13
N GLN A 105 7.58 -13.24 2.41
CA GLN A 105 8.02 -14.19 1.38
C GLN A 105 6.83 -14.87 0.68
N ALA A 106 5.82 -15.30 1.43
CA ALA A 106 4.61 -15.87 0.86
C ALA A 106 3.85 -14.86 -0.02
N VAL A 107 3.78 -13.58 0.39
CA VAL A 107 3.20 -12.49 -0.42
C VAL A 107 3.98 -12.29 -1.72
N ARG A 108 5.32 -12.21 -1.67
CA ARG A 108 6.17 -12.09 -2.88
C ARG A 108 5.95 -13.28 -3.82
N GLN A 109 5.94 -14.51 -3.29
CA GLN A 109 5.68 -15.71 -4.09
C GLN A 109 4.29 -15.67 -4.74
N PHE A 110 3.26 -15.30 -3.98
CA PHE A 110 1.90 -15.17 -4.49
C PHE A 110 1.84 -14.17 -5.66
N ILE A 111 2.44 -12.98 -5.52
CA ILE A 111 2.45 -11.96 -6.58
C ILE A 111 3.11 -12.50 -7.84
N ARG A 112 4.30 -13.10 -7.71
CA ARG A 112 5.05 -13.68 -8.85
C ARG A 112 4.23 -14.73 -9.57
N GLN A 113 3.69 -15.70 -8.84
CA GLN A 113 2.99 -16.85 -9.41
C GLN A 113 1.67 -16.45 -10.07
N ASN A 114 0.90 -15.57 -9.45
CA ASN A 114 -0.45 -15.24 -9.92
C ASN A 114 -0.47 -14.14 -10.99
N PHE A 115 0.51 -13.25 -11.03
CA PHE A 115 0.44 -12.05 -11.88
C PHE A 115 1.59 -11.89 -12.87
N PHE A 116 2.74 -12.55 -12.63
CA PHE A 116 3.97 -12.38 -13.41
C PHE A 116 4.58 -13.71 -13.89
N GLY A 117 3.80 -14.80 -13.91
CA GLY A 117 4.27 -16.10 -14.44
C GLY A 117 5.49 -16.68 -13.73
N GLY A 118 5.68 -16.33 -12.44
CA GLY A 118 6.83 -16.72 -11.64
C GLY A 118 8.05 -15.79 -11.75
N ALA A 119 8.06 -14.80 -12.65
CA ALA A 119 9.13 -13.81 -12.76
C ALA A 119 9.07 -12.78 -11.62
N VAL A 120 10.18 -12.08 -11.37
CA VAL A 120 10.21 -10.91 -10.49
C VAL A 120 9.34 -9.80 -11.12
N PRO A 121 8.48 -9.10 -10.36
CA PRO A 121 7.61 -8.08 -10.93
C PRO A 121 8.38 -6.92 -11.57
N HIS A 122 7.98 -6.57 -12.79
CA HIS A 122 8.45 -5.38 -13.49
C HIS A 122 7.38 -4.94 -14.49
N GLY A 123 6.56 -3.96 -14.09
CA GLY A 123 5.55 -3.39 -14.96
C GLY A 123 4.12 -3.82 -14.66
N LYS A 124 3.29 -3.85 -15.70
CA LYS A 124 1.89 -4.30 -15.59
C LYS A 124 1.82 -5.82 -15.40
N PRO A 125 0.87 -6.31 -14.59
CA PRO A 125 0.61 -7.74 -14.52
C PRO A 125 0.03 -8.24 -15.85
N HIS A 126 0.11 -9.56 -16.11
CA HIS A 126 -0.51 -10.17 -17.29
C HIS A 126 -2.03 -9.96 -17.34
N MET A 127 -2.67 -9.76 -16.18
CA MET A 127 -4.09 -9.47 -16.05
C MET A 127 -4.34 -8.59 -14.83
N SER A 128 -5.10 -7.50 -15.02
CA SER A 128 -5.54 -6.68 -13.90
C SER A 128 -6.56 -7.46 -13.07
N THR A 129 -6.16 -7.78 -11.85
CA THR A 129 -6.93 -8.67 -10.97
C THR A 129 -7.23 -7.96 -9.66
N ARG A 130 -8.46 -8.14 -9.17
CA ARG A 130 -8.88 -7.56 -7.90
C ARG A 130 -8.30 -8.39 -6.75
N VAL A 131 -7.58 -7.74 -5.86
CA VAL A 131 -6.92 -8.35 -4.71
C VAL A 131 -7.31 -7.63 -3.43
N GLU A 132 -7.37 -8.39 -2.34
CA GLU A 132 -7.39 -7.84 -1.00
C GLU A 132 -5.98 -7.95 -0.42
N VAL A 133 -5.53 -6.86 0.18
CA VAL A 133 -4.26 -6.78 0.88
C VAL A 133 -4.51 -6.49 2.35
N VAL A 134 -3.69 -7.09 3.20
CA VAL A 134 -3.63 -6.83 4.64
C VAL A 134 -2.21 -6.48 4.98
N GLY A 135 -2.00 -5.39 5.72
CA GLY A 135 -0.66 -5.00 6.12
C GLY A 135 -0.66 -3.82 7.06
N GLN A 136 0.53 -3.30 7.32
CA GLN A 136 0.71 -2.18 8.22
C GLN A 136 0.53 -0.85 7.49
N LEU A 137 -0.37 0.00 7.98
CA LEU A 137 -0.50 1.38 7.54
C LEU A 137 0.80 2.12 7.84
N PHE A 138 1.35 2.78 6.83
CA PHE A 138 2.59 3.54 6.90
C PHE A 138 2.40 4.90 6.24
N PHE A 139 3.09 5.92 6.74
CA PHE A 139 3.13 7.24 6.14
C PHE A 139 4.55 7.52 5.69
N ASP A 140 4.73 7.63 4.38
CA ASP A 140 6.03 7.81 3.75
C ASP A 140 6.47 9.28 3.84
N ALA A 141 6.89 9.67 5.05
CA ALA A 141 7.25 11.04 5.40
C ALA A 141 8.35 11.64 4.50
N PRO A 142 9.42 10.92 4.08
CA PRO A 142 10.44 11.46 3.19
C PRO A 142 9.88 12.12 1.91
N HIS A 143 8.80 11.58 1.34
CA HIS A 143 8.17 12.12 0.13
C HIS A 143 7.43 13.46 0.36
N LEU A 144 7.26 13.93 1.60
CA LEU A 144 6.75 15.28 1.87
C LEU A 144 7.62 16.37 1.24
N THR A 145 8.92 16.13 1.07
CA THR A 145 9.84 17.08 0.42
C THR A 145 9.54 17.28 -1.06
N GLN A 146 8.81 16.34 -1.68
CA GLN A 146 8.54 16.32 -3.12
C GLN A 146 7.16 16.90 -3.47
N ILE A 147 6.24 17.03 -2.49
CA ILE A 147 4.82 17.34 -2.79
C ILE A 147 4.60 18.70 -3.46
N ALA A 148 5.49 19.67 -3.21
CA ALA A 148 5.41 21.01 -3.80
C ALA A 148 5.69 20.99 -5.31
N HIS A 149 6.45 20.00 -5.78
CA HIS A 149 6.90 19.88 -7.17
C HIS A 149 6.18 18.75 -7.92
N GLU A 150 5.88 17.66 -7.23
CA GLU A 150 5.38 16.42 -7.82
C GLU A 150 3.91 16.13 -7.45
N GLY A 151 3.25 17.03 -6.71
CA GLY A 151 1.87 16.87 -6.26
C GLY A 151 1.70 15.98 -5.02
N PRO A 152 0.45 15.70 -4.61
CA PRO A 152 0.16 15.15 -3.28
C PRO A 152 0.67 13.72 -3.05
N GLY A 153 0.95 12.96 -4.10
CA GLY A 153 1.61 11.64 -4.00
C GLY A 153 3.12 11.68 -3.88
N GLY A 154 3.75 12.87 -3.98
CA GLY A 154 5.20 13.02 -3.97
C GLY A 154 5.88 12.30 -5.12
N GLY A 155 5.31 12.36 -6.34
CA GLY A 155 5.87 11.75 -7.54
C GLY A 155 5.72 10.22 -7.63
N ARG A 156 5.03 9.61 -6.66
CA ARG A 156 4.87 8.15 -6.59
C ARG A 156 3.74 7.64 -7.48
N GLY A 157 3.91 6.41 -7.95
CA GLY A 157 3.03 5.75 -8.91
C GLY A 157 3.65 5.65 -10.30
N SER A 158 3.05 4.82 -11.15
CA SER A 158 3.53 4.53 -12.50
C SER A 158 2.39 4.09 -13.39
N GLY A 159 2.61 4.12 -14.72
CA GLY A 159 1.68 3.53 -15.68
C GLY A 159 0.29 4.19 -15.72
N HIS A 160 0.22 5.50 -15.51
CA HIS A 160 -1.01 6.32 -15.41
C HIS A 160 -1.87 6.09 -14.16
N CYS A 161 -1.28 5.56 -13.10
CA CYS A 161 -1.95 5.41 -11.82
C CYS A 161 -1.11 6.02 -10.70
N ASP A 162 -1.14 7.35 -10.66
CA ASP A 162 -0.37 8.15 -9.71
C ASP A 162 -0.97 8.05 -8.30
N ALA A 163 -0.12 8.13 -7.29
CA ALA A 163 -0.56 8.22 -5.91
C ALA A 163 -1.11 9.62 -5.61
N ASN A 164 -2.16 9.69 -4.81
CA ASN A 164 -2.77 10.96 -4.39
C ASN A 164 -2.53 11.29 -2.91
N SER A 165 -1.77 10.45 -2.20
CA SER A 165 -1.38 10.66 -0.82
C SER A 165 -0.05 9.95 -0.52
N LEU A 166 0.56 10.30 0.61
CA LEU A 166 1.76 9.67 1.15
C LEU A 166 1.47 8.47 2.08
N TRP A 167 0.19 8.14 2.27
CA TRP A 167 -0.20 6.94 3.00
C TRP A 167 -0.10 5.71 2.12
N GLU A 168 0.41 4.62 2.69
CA GLU A 168 0.60 3.33 2.03
C GLU A 168 0.43 2.16 3.00
N ILE A 169 0.56 0.95 2.47
CA ILE A 169 0.64 -0.26 3.29
C ILE A 169 2.04 -0.85 3.14
N HIS A 170 2.86 -0.74 4.17
CA HIS A 170 4.21 -1.31 4.23
C HIS A 170 4.50 -1.83 5.65
N PRO A 171 4.75 -3.13 5.85
CA PRO A 171 4.69 -4.21 4.86
C PRO A 171 3.27 -4.73 4.65
N ILE A 172 3.00 -5.24 3.44
CA ILE A 172 1.91 -6.20 3.23
C ILE A 172 2.27 -7.52 3.92
N LEU A 173 1.33 -8.03 4.72
CA LEU A 173 1.44 -9.28 5.48
C LEU A 173 0.60 -10.41 4.90
N ALA A 174 -0.41 -10.08 4.10
CA ALA A 174 -1.20 -11.06 3.34
C ALA A 174 -1.79 -10.42 2.08
N ILE A 175 -1.92 -11.23 1.04
CA ILE A 175 -2.59 -10.87 -0.21
C ILE A 175 -3.41 -12.08 -0.66
N ARG A 176 -4.59 -11.82 -1.23
CA ARG A 176 -5.44 -12.85 -1.82
C ARG A 176 -6.27 -12.30 -2.96
N LEU A 177 -6.70 -13.19 -3.85
CA LEU A 177 -7.73 -12.84 -4.84
C LEU A 177 -8.99 -12.41 -4.09
N ALA A 178 -9.55 -11.27 -4.48
CA ALA A 178 -10.81 -10.80 -3.95
C ALA A 178 -11.96 -11.32 -4.82
N SER A 179 -13.05 -11.73 -4.19
CA SER A 179 -14.30 -12.02 -4.89
C SER A 179 -14.77 -10.75 -5.61
N SER A 180 -15.39 -10.91 -6.78
CA SER A 180 -16.08 -9.81 -7.46
C SER A 180 -17.07 -9.14 -6.49
N PRO A 181 -17.22 -7.81 -6.52
CA PRO A 181 -18.29 -7.15 -5.75
C PRO A 181 -19.62 -7.82 -6.11
N GLN A 182 -20.37 -8.27 -5.10
CA GLN A 182 -21.75 -8.69 -5.34
C GLN A 182 -22.51 -7.47 -5.89
N PRO A 183 -23.33 -7.61 -6.95
CA PRO A 183 -24.21 -6.54 -7.37
C PRO A 183 -25.10 -6.17 -6.18
N THR A 184 -25.10 -4.90 -5.80
CA THR A 184 -26.04 -4.38 -4.81
C THR A 184 -27.47 -4.69 -5.27
N PRO A 185 -28.33 -5.27 -4.42
CA PRO A 185 -29.74 -5.41 -4.74
C PRO A 185 -30.31 -4.03 -5.10
N PRO A 186 -31.20 -3.93 -6.10
CA PRO A 186 -31.87 -2.67 -6.40
C PRO A 186 -32.62 -2.16 -5.16
N PRO A 187 -32.68 -0.84 -4.93
CA PRO A 187 -33.49 -0.28 -3.86
C PRO A 187 -34.96 -0.68 -4.06
N HIS A 188 -35.61 -1.10 -2.97
CA HIS A 188 -37.04 -1.39 -2.91
C HIS A 188 -37.88 -0.12 -2.94
#